data_AF-X0XFE3-F1
#
_entry.id   AF-X0XFE3-F1
#
_cell.length_a   1.000
_cell.length_b   1.000
_cell.length_c   1.000
_cell.angle_alpha   90.00
_cell.angle_beta   90.00
_cell.angle_gamma   90.00
#
_symmetry.space_group_name_H-M   'P 1'
#
loop_
_entity.id
_entity.type
_entity.pdbx_description
1 polymer ?
#
loop_
_entity_poly.entity_id
_entity_poly.type
_entity_poly.pdbx_seq_one_letter_code
_entity_poly.pdbx_strand_id
1 'polypeptide(L)'
;QIMRRIRRKNEEIYWHPRSRDINGFLIQAGTLEIDGFIEKGRNFEVMPVVTGLKQSDEKFNPEAGLNLKYGLTSDLTVDITFNPDFSQIEADMPQIDVNQRYALYYPEKRPFFLEGKDLFDTPFDLVYTRKIVNPQWGTKLTGKIGKTTLGFLSAYDENSPEIEIFYSSSDSDDSEEEETLQRGLINVFRIKRDLYAESHIGFILTDKEVGPSWSSITNNYNRVAGFDGHFKFKNYYRFSFQVLGSQSKVGNEK
;
A
#
# COMPACT_ATOMS: atom_id res chain seq x y z
N GLN A 1 9.74 -7.23 -28.53
CA GLN A 1 10.52 -8.04 -29.48
C GLN A 1 9.68 -9.22 -29.94
N ILE A 2 9.52 -9.43 -31.25
CA ILE A 2 8.80 -10.58 -31.81
C ILE A 2 9.85 -11.48 -32.48
N MET A 3 9.94 -12.74 -32.05
CA MET A 3 10.87 -13.74 -32.58
C MET A 3 10.12 -15.04 -32.84
N ARG A 4 10.45 -15.69 -33.95
CA ARG A 4 10.00 -17.04 -34.28
C ARG A 4 11.21 -17.97 -34.34
N ARG A 5 11.13 -19.09 -33.62
CA ARG A 5 12.15 -20.15 -33.65
C ARG A 5 11.65 -21.36 -34.42
N ILE A 6 12.37 -21.77 -35.47
CA ILE A 6 12.06 -22.94 -36.28
C ILE A 6 13.07 -24.04 -35.93
N ARG A 7 12.72 -24.88 -34.96
CA ARG A 7 13.61 -25.92 -34.42
C ARG A 7 14.14 -26.89 -35.49
N ARG A 8 13.30 -27.33 -36.42
CA ARG A 8 13.69 -28.29 -37.49
C ARG A 8 14.78 -27.76 -38.42
N LYS A 9 14.92 -26.44 -38.54
CA LYS A 9 15.94 -25.78 -39.37
C LYS A 9 17.05 -25.14 -38.54
N ASN A 10 16.95 -25.21 -37.21
CA ASN A 10 17.77 -24.43 -36.29
C ASN A 10 17.83 -22.93 -36.64
N GLU A 11 16.71 -22.37 -37.08
CA GLU A 11 16.60 -20.97 -37.52
C GLU A 11 15.85 -20.12 -36.48
N GLU A 12 16.34 -18.91 -36.26
CA GLU A 12 15.65 -17.88 -35.48
C GLU A 12 15.40 -16.67 -36.37
N ILE A 13 14.13 -16.28 -36.48
CA ILE A 13 13.68 -15.16 -37.29
C ILE A 13 13.22 -14.06 -36.34
N TYR A 14 13.76 -12.87 -36.55
CA TYR A 14 13.47 -11.69 -35.75
C TYR A 14 12.70 -10.69 -36.61
N TRP A 15 11.63 -10.09 -36.07
CA TRP A 15 10.87 -9.07 -36.79
C TRP A 15 11.72 -7.81 -37.07
N HIS A 16 12.49 -7.37 -36.09
CA HIS A 16 13.46 -6.28 -36.26
C HIS A 16 14.86 -6.87 -36.51
N PRO A 17 15.65 -6.33 -37.46
CA PRO A 17 17.01 -6.79 -37.74
C PRO A 17 17.89 -6.80 -36.48
N ARG A 18 18.74 -7.82 -36.40
CA ARG A 18 19.62 -8.08 -35.26
C ARG A 18 21.02 -8.38 -35.77
N SER A 19 22.02 -7.71 -35.20
CA SER A 19 23.41 -8.04 -35.44
C SER A 19 23.91 -9.05 -34.39
N ARG A 20 24.80 -9.93 -34.82
CA ARG A 20 25.52 -10.85 -33.93
C ARG A 20 26.71 -10.17 -33.22
N ASP A 21 27.13 -9.00 -33.71
CA ASP A 21 28.29 -8.26 -33.17
C ASP A 21 27.93 -7.46 -31.92
N ILE A 22 26.64 -7.19 -31.72
CA ILE A 22 26.13 -6.45 -30.58
C ILE A 22 25.55 -7.44 -29.57
N ASN A 23 26.15 -7.49 -28.37
CA ASN A 23 25.68 -8.36 -27.31
C ASN A 23 24.54 -7.67 -26.52
N GLY A 24 23.34 -8.25 -26.56
CA GLY A 24 22.19 -7.75 -25.80
C GLY A 24 20.90 -7.74 -26.62
N PHE A 25 19.84 -8.32 -26.03
CA PHE A 25 18.55 -8.47 -26.72
C PHE A 25 17.75 -7.16 -26.76
N LEU A 26 17.69 -6.44 -25.63
CA LEU A 26 16.85 -5.26 -25.45
C LEU A 26 17.35 -4.04 -26.23
N ILE A 27 18.66 -3.85 -26.29
CA ILE A 27 19.29 -2.73 -27.01
C ILE A 27 19.11 -2.80 -28.53
N GLN A 28 18.72 -3.96 -29.06
CA GLN A 28 18.44 -4.19 -30.48
C GLN A 28 16.95 -4.49 -30.72
N ALA A 29 16.08 -4.15 -29.78
CA ALA A 29 14.65 -4.29 -29.96
C ALA A 29 14.12 -3.20 -30.92
N GLY A 30 13.28 -3.58 -31.87
CA GLY A 30 12.59 -2.63 -32.73
C GLY A 30 11.43 -1.94 -32.02
N THR A 31 11.16 -0.70 -32.40
CA THR A 31 9.97 0.06 -32.00
C THR A 31 8.78 -0.40 -32.84
N LEU A 32 7.74 -0.93 -32.20
CA LEU A 32 6.46 -1.22 -32.85
C LEU A 32 5.57 0.01 -32.70
N GLU A 33 5.30 0.69 -33.81
CA GLU A 33 4.32 1.75 -33.88
C GLU A 33 3.00 1.16 -34.36
N ILE A 34 1.92 1.40 -33.62
CA ILE A 34 0.58 0.95 -33.97
C ILE A 34 -0.20 2.20 -34.38
N ASP A 35 -0.47 2.33 -35.68
CA ASP A 35 -1.25 3.44 -36.22
C ASP A 35 -2.75 3.17 -36.00
N GLY A 36 -3.36 3.92 -35.08
CA GLY A 36 -4.80 3.85 -34.82
C GLY A 36 -5.17 4.16 -33.37
N PHE A 37 -6.48 4.35 -33.12
CA PHE A 37 -7.00 4.43 -31.77
C PHE A 37 -7.01 3.04 -31.14
N ILE A 38 -6.12 2.80 -30.17
CA ILE A 38 -6.22 1.63 -29.30
C ILE A 38 -7.32 1.92 -28.28
N GLU A 39 -8.47 1.28 -28.44
CA GLU A 39 -9.53 1.33 -27.43
C GLU A 39 -8.99 0.70 -26.13
N LYS A 40 -8.87 1.54 -25.10
CA LYS A 40 -8.46 1.08 -23.77
C LYS A 40 -9.59 0.25 -23.19
N GLY A 41 -9.29 -1.01 -22.87
CA GLY A 41 -10.20 -1.85 -22.10
C GLY A 41 -10.57 -1.16 -20.78
N ARG A 42 -11.86 -1.20 -20.42
CA ARG A 42 -12.29 -0.79 -19.09
C ARG A 42 -11.93 -1.92 -18.13
N ASN A 43 -10.88 -1.72 -17.34
CA ASN A 43 -10.41 -2.71 -16.37
C ASN A 43 -11.26 -2.61 -15.10
N PHE A 44 -12.47 -3.13 -15.17
CA PHE A 44 -13.38 -3.26 -14.03
C PHE A 44 -13.39 -4.72 -13.55
N GLU A 45 -13.12 -4.91 -12.27
CA GLU A 45 -13.05 -6.22 -11.63
C GLU A 45 -13.87 -6.20 -10.33
N VAL A 46 -14.61 -7.28 -10.11
CA VAL A 46 -15.48 -7.48 -8.95
C VAL A 46 -15.15 -8.84 -8.37
N MET A 47 -14.78 -8.86 -7.09
CA MET A 47 -14.39 -10.08 -6.37
C MET A 47 -15.26 -10.20 -5.12
N PRO A 48 -16.43 -10.85 -5.20
CA PRO A 48 -17.23 -11.17 -4.03
C PRO A 48 -16.63 -12.36 -3.28
N VAL A 49 -16.73 -12.35 -1.96
CA VAL A 49 -16.30 -13.43 -1.07
C VAL A 49 -17.41 -13.74 -0.08
N VAL A 50 -17.64 -15.02 0.19
CA VAL A 50 -18.52 -15.48 1.26
C VAL A 50 -17.81 -16.61 1.99
N THR A 51 -17.59 -16.41 3.28
CA THR A 51 -16.90 -17.36 4.16
C THR A 51 -17.86 -17.76 5.27
N GLY A 52 -17.75 -18.98 5.80
CA GLY A 52 -18.65 -19.42 6.86
C GLY A 52 -17.96 -20.45 7.75
N LEU A 53 -18.04 -20.22 9.06
CA LEU A 53 -17.51 -21.11 10.07
C LEU A 53 -18.66 -21.82 10.78
N LYS A 54 -18.46 -23.11 11.05
CA LYS A 54 -19.37 -23.94 11.84
C LYS A 54 -18.53 -24.80 12.78
N GLN A 55 -18.41 -24.35 14.02
CA GLN A 55 -17.85 -25.14 15.10
C GLN A 55 -18.93 -26.07 15.69
N SER A 56 -18.53 -27.23 16.24
CA SER A 56 -19.48 -28.14 16.87
C SER A 56 -20.17 -27.41 18.03
N ASP A 57 -21.50 -27.45 18.07
CA ASP A 57 -22.39 -26.71 19.00
C ASP A 57 -22.55 -25.20 18.77
N GLU A 58 -21.91 -24.61 17.76
CA GLU A 58 -22.13 -23.21 17.37
C GLU A 58 -23.08 -23.05 16.18
N LYS A 59 -23.78 -21.90 16.15
CA LYS A 59 -24.61 -21.51 15.00
C LYS A 59 -23.70 -21.17 13.82
N PHE A 60 -24.12 -21.54 12.61
CA PHE A 60 -23.45 -21.16 11.39
C PHE A 60 -23.37 -19.62 11.28
N ASN A 61 -22.15 -19.08 11.21
CA ASN A 61 -21.91 -17.63 11.09
C ASN A 61 -21.28 -17.32 9.72
N PRO A 62 -22.09 -16.95 8.71
CA PRO A 62 -21.58 -16.55 7.41
C PRO A 62 -21.11 -15.09 7.43
N GLU A 63 -19.96 -14.84 6.84
CA GLU A 63 -19.41 -13.53 6.57
C GLU A 63 -19.34 -13.32 5.05
N ALA A 64 -19.55 -12.09 4.60
CA ALA A 64 -19.46 -11.73 3.20
C ALA A 64 -18.57 -10.50 3.04
N GLY A 65 -17.82 -10.49 1.95
CA GLY A 65 -16.92 -9.42 1.55
C GLY A 65 -17.05 -9.10 0.07
N LEU A 66 -16.62 -7.91 -0.32
CA LEU A 66 -16.63 -7.46 -1.70
C LEU A 66 -15.43 -6.58 -1.98
N ASN A 67 -14.64 -6.96 -2.98
CA ASN A 67 -13.61 -6.10 -3.52
C ASN A 67 -14.00 -5.63 -4.92
N LEU A 68 -13.81 -4.35 -5.19
CA LEU A 68 -14.05 -3.69 -6.47
C LEU A 68 -12.76 -3.03 -6.91
N LYS A 69 -12.43 -3.18 -8.19
CA LYS A 69 -11.27 -2.54 -8.78
C LYS A 69 -11.65 -1.93 -10.10
N TYR A 70 -11.25 -0.68 -10.32
CA TYR A 70 -11.60 0.08 -11.49
C TYR A 70 -10.43 0.92 -11.99
N GLY A 71 -9.92 0.59 -13.17
CA GLY A 71 -8.94 1.41 -13.88
C GLY A 71 -9.59 2.66 -14.48
N LEU A 72 -9.48 3.80 -13.79
CA LEU A 72 -9.91 5.11 -14.31
C LEU A 72 -9.15 5.49 -15.58
N THR A 73 -7.86 5.19 -15.62
CA THR A 73 -7.00 5.32 -16.81
C THR A 73 -6.03 4.13 -16.89
N SER A 74 -5.17 4.09 -17.91
CA SER A 74 -4.14 3.03 -18.02
C SER A 74 -3.18 2.99 -16.83
N ASP A 75 -3.01 4.13 -16.16
CA ASP A 75 -2.02 4.31 -15.10
C ASP A 75 -2.67 4.75 -13.78
N LEU A 76 -4.01 4.78 -13.68
CA LEU A 76 -4.74 5.24 -12.50
C LEU A 76 -5.86 4.27 -12.17
N THR A 77 -5.85 3.74 -10.95
CA THR A 77 -6.75 2.69 -10.48
C THR A 77 -7.40 3.10 -9.17
N VAL A 78 -8.67 2.74 -9.02
CA VAL A 78 -9.43 2.81 -7.79
C VAL A 78 -9.69 1.40 -7.30
N ASP A 79 -9.29 1.11 -6.07
CA ASP A 79 -9.61 -0.13 -5.36
C ASP A 79 -10.53 0.21 -4.18
N ILE A 80 -11.59 -0.57 -4.03
CA ILE A 80 -12.54 -0.46 -2.91
C ILE A 80 -12.72 -1.86 -2.33
N THR A 81 -12.69 -1.96 -1.02
CA THR A 81 -12.94 -3.20 -0.29
C THR A 81 -13.99 -2.96 0.79
N PHE A 82 -14.89 -3.92 0.95
CA PHE A 82 -15.83 -4.03 2.05
C PHE A 82 -15.65 -5.41 2.67
N ASN A 83 -15.39 -5.45 3.98
CA ASN A 83 -15.09 -6.65 4.76
C ASN A 83 -14.15 -7.63 4.02
N PRO A 84 -12.89 -7.23 3.72
CA PRO A 84 -11.94 -8.08 3.03
C PRO A 84 -11.63 -9.36 3.81
N ASP A 85 -11.70 -10.50 3.14
CA ASP A 85 -11.28 -11.77 3.71
C ASP A 85 -9.74 -11.90 3.68
N PHE A 86 -9.15 -12.08 4.87
CA PHE A 86 -7.72 -12.32 5.05
C PHE A 86 -7.38 -13.76 5.43
N SER A 87 -8.37 -14.64 5.55
CA SER A 87 -8.17 -16.05 5.94
C SER A 87 -7.31 -16.84 4.94
N GLN A 88 -7.29 -16.40 3.67
CA GLN A 88 -6.56 -17.06 2.58
C GLN A 88 -5.09 -16.59 2.46
N ILE A 89 -4.63 -15.77 3.39
CA ILE A 89 -3.29 -15.19 3.34
C ILE A 89 -2.35 -16.06 4.15
N GLU A 90 -1.15 -16.26 3.61
CA GLU A 90 -0.10 -17.00 4.29
C GLU A 90 0.24 -16.33 5.63
N ALA A 91 0.29 -17.14 6.69
CA ALA A 91 0.71 -16.70 8.01
C ALA A 91 2.08 -16.00 7.97
N ASP A 92 2.28 -15.09 8.91
CA ASP A 92 3.57 -14.44 9.06
C ASP A 92 4.60 -15.40 9.67
N MET A 93 5.83 -15.35 9.18
CA MET A 93 6.91 -16.15 9.75
C MET A 93 7.23 -15.62 11.15
N PRO A 94 7.31 -16.47 12.19
CA PRO A 94 7.63 -16.01 13.53
C PRO A 94 9.04 -15.40 13.54
N GLN A 95 9.16 -14.16 14.01
CA GLN A 95 10.43 -13.49 14.23
C GLN A 95 10.78 -13.50 15.73
N ILE A 96 12.06 -13.65 16.06
CA ILE A 96 12.55 -13.61 17.44
C ILE A 96 12.59 -12.15 17.91
N ASP A 97 11.78 -11.82 18.90
CA ASP A 97 11.64 -10.49 19.51
C ASP A 97 12.58 -10.26 20.72
N VAL A 98 13.28 -11.31 21.18
CA VAL A 98 14.15 -11.26 22.36
C VAL A 98 15.18 -10.13 22.26
N ASN A 99 15.15 -9.23 23.26
CA ASN A 99 16.01 -8.04 23.38
C ASN A 99 15.85 -6.98 22.28
N GLN A 100 14.79 -7.01 21.48
CA GLN A 100 14.49 -5.91 20.56
C GLN A 100 13.76 -4.77 21.28
N ARG A 101 14.28 -3.55 21.13
CA ARG A 101 13.67 -2.32 21.68
C ARG A 101 12.70 -1.64 20.70
N TYR A 102 12.46 -2.28 19.56
CA TYR A 102 11.63 -1.76 18.49
C TYR A 102 10.63 -2.83 18.06
N ALA A 103 9.47 -2.40 17.57
CA ALA A 103 8.43 -3.30 17.09
C ALA A 103 8.92 -4.10 15.87
N LEU A 104 8.50 -5.37 15.80
CA LEU A 104 8.76 -6.21 14.63
C LEU A 104 7.91 -5.74 13.43
N TYR A 105 8.57 -5.56 12.29
CA TYR A 105 7.90 -5.24 11.04
C TYR A 105 7.73 -6.49 10.20
N TYR A 106 6.49 -6.74 9.78
CA TYR A 106 6.11 -7.84 8.91
C TYR A 106 5.77 -7.31 7.51
N PRO A 107 6.17 -8.01 6.43
CA PRO A 107 5.78 -7.61 5.09
C PRO A 107 4.26 -7.66 4.94
N GLU A 108 3.66 -6.70 4.24
CA GLU A 108 2.23 -6.76 3.90
C GLU A 108 1.99 -7.90 2.90
N LYS A 109 0.95 -8.71 3.14
CA LYS A 109 0.55 -9.83 2.25
C LYS A 109 -0.90 -9.71 1.79
N ARG A 110 -1.68 -8.81 2.39
CA ARG A 110 -3.09 -8.61 2.08
C ARG A 110 -3.24 -7.92 0.73
N PRO A 111 -3.93 -8.52 -0.27
CA PRO A 111 -3.97 -8.00 -1.64
C PRO A 111 -4.35 -6.52 -1.74
N PHE A 112 -5.37 -6.08 -1.00
CA PHE A 112 -5.83 -4.69 -0.99
C PHE A 112 -4.73 -3.70 -0.56
N PHE A 113 -3.94 -4.02 0.47
CA PHE A 113 -2.87 -3.15 0.98
C PHE A 113 -1.54 -3.34 0.25
N LEU A 114 -1.32 -4.52 -0.32
CA LEU A 114 -0.10 -4.88 -1.04
C LEU A 114 0.01 -4.14 -2.37
N GLU A 115 -1.10 -4.07 -3.12
CA GLU A 115 -1.08 -3.44 -4.43
C GLU A 115 -0.82 -1.92 -4.32
N GLY A 116 0.17 -1.41 -5.05
CA GLY A 116 0.51 0.02 -5.03
C GLY A 116 1.11 0.53 -3.72
N LYS A 117 1.54 -0.36 -2.80
CA LYS A 117 2.23 0.00 -1.55
C LYS A 117 3.45 0.89 -1.81
N ASP A 118 4.19 0.57 -2.86
CA ASP A 118 5.39 1.27 -3.30
C ASP A 118 5.17 2.76 -3.60
N LEU A 119 3.94 3.15 -3.94
CA LEU A 119 3.58 4.55 -4.17
C LEU A 119 3.56 5.36 -2.88
N PHE A 120 3.47 4.70 -1.73
CA PHE A 120 3.49 5.31 -0.39
C PHE A 120 4.86 5.25 0.29
N ASP A 121 5.85 4.57 -0.29
CA ASP A 121 7.18 4.36 0.32
C ASP A 121 8.04 5.64 0.34
N THR A 122 8.43 6.07 1.54
CA THR A 122 9.33 7.22 1.79
C THR A 122 10.66 6.73 2.37
N PRO A 123 11.74 7.53 2.39
CA PRO A 123 13.01 7.13 3.01
C PRO A 123 12.89 6.62 4.47
N PHE A 124 12.00 7.23 5.25
CA PHE A 124 11.48 6.74 6.52
C PHE A 124 10.05 6.27 6.32
N ASP A 125 9.74 5.04 6.73
CA ASP A 125 8.41 4.46 6.58
C ASP A 125 7.39 5.17 7.47
N LEU A 126 6.43 5.88 6.85
CA LEU A 126 5.33 6.52 7.57
C LEU A 126 4.04 5.69 7.57
N VAL A 127 3.96 4.73 6.65
CA VAL A 127 2.74 3.97 6.38
C VAL A 127 3.02 2.50 6.64
N TYR A 128 2.44 1.99 7.72
CA TYR A 128 2.50 0.58 8.06
C TYR A 128 1.09 0.02 8.13
N THR A 129 0.61 -0.52 7.00
CA THR A 129 -0.78 -1.00 6.84
C THR A 129 -1.14 -2.15 7.75
N ARG A 130 -0.17 -2.91 8.27
CA ARG A 130 -0.38 -3.95 9.29
C ARG A 130 -0.91 -3.42 10.63
N LYS A 131 -0.88 -2.10 10.87
CA LYS A 131 -1.62 -1.47 11.98
C LYS A 131 -3.13 -1.37 11.76
N ILE A 132 -3.61 -1.66 10.55
CA ILE A 132 -5.03 -1.79 10.23
C ILE A 132 -5.36 -3.27 10.42
N VAL A 133 -5.99 -3.62 11.54
CA VAL A 133 -6.16 -5.01 11.99
C VAL A 133 -7.43 -5.61 11.40
N ASN A 134 -8.57 -4.98 11.64
CA ASN A 134 -9.90 -5.45 11.20
C ASN A 134 -10.65 -4.37 10.38
N PRO A 135 -10.19 -4.09 9.14
CA PRO A 135 -10.83 -3.13 8.26
C PRO A 135 -12.24 -3.59 7.84
N GLN A 136 -13.26 -2.79 8.14
CA GLN A 136 -14.62 -3.01 7.61
C GLN A 136 -14.77 -2.51 6.18
N TRP A 137 -14.06 -1.44 5.85
CA TRP A 137 -13.95 -0.96 4.49
C TRP A 137 -12.63 -0.25 4.25
N GLY A 138 -12.24 -0.22 2.99
CA GLY A 138 -11.06 0.51 2.53
C GLY A 138 -11.29 1.03 1.13
N THR A 139 -10.77 2.22 0.85
CA THR A 139 -10.74 2.80 -0.48
C THR A 139 -9.32 3.26 -0.77
N LYS A 140 -8.88 3.06 -2.00
CA LYS A 140 -7.55 3.40 -2.43
C LYS A 140 -7.59 3.92 -3.85
N LEU A 141 -6.90 5.03 -4.10
CA LEU A 141 -6.70 5.60 -5.43
C LEU A 141 -5.20 5.70 -5.66
N THR A 142 -4.70 4.92 -6.61
CA THR A 142 -3.26 4.81 -6.85
C THR A 142 -2.97 4.90 -8.33
N GLY A 143 -1.90 5.62 -8.67
CA GLY A 143 -1.48 5.71 -10.06
C GLY A 143 -0.61 6.89 -10.41
N LYS A 144 -0.47 7.11 -11.71
CA LYS A 144 0.33 8.18 -12.30
C LYS A 144 -0.47 8.92 -13.36
N ILE A 145 -0.46 10.25 -13.27
CA ILE A 145 -1.04 11.16 -14.25
C ILE A 145 0.10 12.00 -14.82
N GLY A 146 0.58 11.64 -16.01
CA GLY A 146 1.73 12.28 -16.66
C GLY A 146 3.01 12.10 -15.84
N LYS A 147 3.51 13.19 -15.24
CA LYS A 147 4.72 13.19 -14.39
C LYS A 147 4.41 13.14 -12.89
N THR A 148 3.14 13.04 -12.52
CA THR A 148 2.71 13.08 -11.13
C THR A 148 2.13 11.74 -10.72
N THR A 149 2.73 11.10 -9.72
CA THR A 149 2.18 9.95 -9.01
C THR A 149 1.27 10.44 -7.89
N LEU A 150 0.11 9.81 -7.77
CA LEU A 150 -0.89 10.05 -6.74
C LEU A 150 -1.15 8.74 -5.99
N GLY A 151 -1.19 8.82 -4.67
CA GLY A 151 -1.60 7.75 -3.79
C GLY A 151 -2.56 8.30 -2.75
N PHE A 152 -3.74 7.72 -2.63
CA PHE A 152 -4.67 7.97 -1.56
C PHE A 152 -5.14 6.63 -1.02
N LEU A 153 -5.19 6.49 0.29
CA LEU A 153 -5.70 5.31 1.00
C LEU A 153 -6.54 5.83 2.16
N SER A 154 -7.76 5.32 2.29
CA SER A 154 -8.61 5.52 3.47
C SER A 154 -9.13 4.17 3.89
N ALA A 155 -9.01 3.83 5.17
CA ALA A 155 -9.49 2.58 5.73
C ALA A 155 -10.12 2.82 7.09
N TYR A 156 -11.26 2.18 7.33
CA TYR A 156 -11.93 2.19 8.62
C TYR A 156 -11.79 0.81 9.26
N ASP A 157 -11.23 0.81 10.46
CA ASP A 157 -10.87 -0.36 11.25
C ASP A 157 -11.77 -0.43 12.50
N GLU A 158 -12.34 -1.60 12.76
CA GLU A 158 -13.16 -1.83 13.96
C GLU A 158 -12.36 -2.19 15.20
N ASN A 159 -11.11 -2.62 15.02
CA ASN A 159 -10.21 -2.99 16.12
C ASN A 159 -8.83 -2.35 15.91
N SER A 160 -8.80 -1.02 15.86
CA SER A 160 -7.57 -0.26 15.66
C SER A 160 -6.79 -0.15 16.97
N PRO A 161 -5.46 -0.40 16.96
CA PRO A 161 -4.62 -0.16 18.14
C PRO A 161 -4.66 1.32 18.57
N GLU A 162 -4.54 1.57 19.86
CA GLU A 162 -4.48 2.93 20.40
C GLU A 162 -3.25 3.71 19.88
N ILE A 163 -3.28 5.04 20.03
CA ILE A 163 -2.13 5.90 19.79
C ILE A 163 -1.32 5.99 21.09
N GLU A 164 -0.19 5.30 21.15
CA GLU A 164 0.73 5.41 22.27
C GLU A 164 1.62 6.66 22.12
N ILE A 165 1.69 7.49 23.18
CA ILE A 165 2.65 8.59 23.28
C ILE A 165 3.62 8.28 24.42
N PHE A 166 4.93 8.29 24.13
CA PHE A 166 6.01 7.88 25.04
C PHE A 166 6.16 8.72 26.33
N TYR A 167 5.29 9.71 26.56
CA TYR A 167 5.21 10.44 27.83
C TYR A 167 4.29 9.77 28.85
N SER A 168 3.45 8.82 28.44
CA SER A 168 2.62 8.02 29.35
C SER A 168 3.37 6.76 29.79
N SER A 169 4.49 6.94 30.50
CA SER A 169 5.12 5.88 31.27
C SER A 169 4.90 6.16 32.75
N SER A 170 3.66 5.98 33.19
CA SER A 170 3.34 5.83 34.61
C SER A 170 2.35 4.69 34.74
N ASP A 171 2.85 3.61 35.33
CA ASP A 171 2.12 2.50 35.93
C ASP A 171 1.27 1.64 34.98
N SER A 172 1.92 0.67 34.33
CA SER A 172 1.26 -0.59 33.97
C SER A 172 1.10 -1.41 35.25
N ASP A 173 -0.01 -1.19 35.97
CA ASP A 173 -0.54 -2.19 36.88
C ASP A 173 -1.06 -3.35 36.02
N ASP A 174 -0.59 -4.57 36.29
CA ASP A 174 -1.02 -5.83 35.66
C ASP A 174 -2.47 -6.17 36.06
N SER A 175 -3.43 -5.30 35.76
CA SER A 175 -4.85 -5.66 35.70
C SER A 175 -5.18 -5.99 34.25
N GLU A 176 -5.87 -7.11 34.04
CA GLU A 176 -6.49 -7.48 32.76
C GLU A 176 -7.40 -6.33 32.29
N GLU A 177 -6.84 -5.33 31.60
CA GLU A 177 -7.60 -4.28 30.95
C GLU A 177 -8.41 -4.96 29.84
N GLU A 178 -9.74 -4.97 29.99
CA GLU A 178 -10.65 -5.35 28.91
C GLU A 178 -10.17 -4.62 27.65
N GLU A 179 -9.80 -5.35 26.60
CA GLU A 179 -9.40 -4.77 25.32
C GLU A 179 -10.55 -3.88 24.82
N THR A 180 -10.49 -2.58 25.12
CA THR A 180 -11.52 -1.66 24.68
C THR A 180 -11.41 -1.56 23.17
N LEU A 181 -12.37 -2.16 22.46
CA LEU A 181 -12.41 -2.14 21.00
C LEU A 181 -12.49 -0.69 20.51
N GLN A 182 -11.36 -0.16 20.05
CA GLN A 182 -11.24 1.16 19.46
C GLN A 182 -11.46 1.07 17.95
N ARG A 183 -12.28 1.98 17.43
CA ARG A 183 -12.44 2.16 16.00
C ARG A 183 -11.37 3.14 15.53
N GLY A 184 -10.81 2.89 14.35
CA GLY A 184 -9.81 3.75 13.73
C GLY A 184 -10.20 4.17 12.32
N LEU A 185 -10.00 5.43 11.98
CA LEU A 185 -10.02 5.91 10.60
C LEU A 185 -8.60 6.30 10.21
N ILE A 186 -8.05 5.61 9.21
CA ILE A 186 -6.69 5.83 8.72
C ILE A 186 -6.79 6.42 7.33
N ASN A 187 -6.20 7.60 7.13
CA ASN A 187 -6.10 8.28 5.86
C ASN A 187 -4.63 8.51 5.52
N VAL A 188 -4.25 8.20 4.29
CA VAL A 188 -2.91 8.46 3.77
C VAL A 188 -3.08 9.14 2.42
N PHE A 189 -2.43 10.26 2.25
CA PHE A 189 -2.36 10.99 1.00
C PHE A 189 -0.90 11.17 0.60
N ARG A 190 -0.59 10.91 -0.66
CA ARG A 190 0.72 11.12 -1.25
C ARG A 190 0.61 11.68 -2.64
N ILE A 191 1.45 12.68 -2.90
CA ILE A 191 1.71 13.20 -4.24
C ILE A 191 3.21 13.21 -4.47
N LYS A 192 3.65 12.69 -5.61
CA LYS A 192 5.06 12.67 -6.02
C LYS A 192 5.16 13.15 -7.45
N ARG A 193 6.11 14.04 -7.73
CA ARG A 193 6.32 14.60 -9.06
C ARG A 193 7.72 14.30 -9.56
N ASP A 194 7.79 13.67 -10.72
CA ASP A 194 9.03 13.44 -11.44
C ASP A 194 9.51 14.76 -12.07
N LEU A 195 10.77 15.12 -11.80
CA LEU A 195 11.39 16.34 -12.31
C LEU A 195 12.24 16.03 -13.55
N TYR A 196 13.20 15.12 -13.39
CA TYR A 196 14.18 14.71 -14.41
C TYR A 196 14.41 13.19 -14.33
N ALA A 197 15.38 12.68 -15.10
CA ALA A 197 15.77 11.28 -15.02
C ALA A 197 16.20 10.93 -13.57
N GLU A 198 15.51 9.96 -12.96
CA GLU A 198 15.76 9.49 -11.59
C GLU A 198 15.71 10.60 -10.53
N SER A 199 14.95 11.68 -10.74
CA SER A 199 14.79 12.75 -9.74
C SER A 199 13.32 13.09 -9.51
N HIS A 200 12.90 13.13 -8.24
CA HIS A 200 11.53 13.42 -7.84
C HIS A 200 11.46 14.21 -6.54
N ILE A 201 10.33 14.87 -6.35
CA ILE A 201 9.93 15.47 -5.07
C ILE A 201 8.56 14.94 -4.69
N GLY A 202 8.35 14.72 -3.40
CA GLY A 202 7.15 14.13 -2.83
C GLY A 202 6.64 14.91 -1.62
N PHE A 203 5.34 14.79 -1.41
CA PHE A 203 4.65 15.17 -0.19
C PHE A 203 3.78 14.01 0.25
N ILE A 204 3.78 13.74 1.56
CA ILE A 204 2.97 12.71 2.19
C ILE A 204 2.28 13.27 3.41
N LEU A 205 1.04 12.87 3.63
CA LEU A 205 0.24 13.18 4.80
C LEU A 205 -0.40 11.89 5.29
N THR A 206 -0.21 11.56 6.56
CA THR A 206 -0.90 10.47 7.23
C THR A 206 -1.74 11.04 8.35
N ASP A 207 -2.96 10.59 8.47
CA ASP A 207 -3.91 10.97 9.51
C ASP A 207 -4.54 9.70 10.05
N LYS A 208 -4.41 9.47 11.35
CA LYS A 208 -5.01 8.36 12.07
C LYS A 208 -5.86 8.95 13.18
N GLU A 209 -7.16 8.74 13.14
CA GLU A 209 -8.08 9.10 14.21
C GLU A 209 -8.59 7.82 14.87
N VAL A 210 -8.65 7.79 16.20
CA VAL A 210 -9.14 6.64 16.96
C VAL A 210 -10.09 7.08 18.07
N GLY A 211 -11.04 6.21 18.39
CA GLY A 211 -11.91 6.42 19.53
C GLY A 211 -12.65 5.15 19.94
N PRO A 212 -13.11 5.08 21.20
CA PRO A 212 -13.85 3.92 21.68
C PRO A 212 -15.18 3.81 20.95
N SER A 213 -15.70 2.58 20.82
CA SER A 213 -16.90 2.28 20.03
C SER A 213 -18.17 3.05 20.42
N TRP A 214 -18.22 3.58 21.65
CA TRP A 214 -19.35 4.35 22.19
C TRP A 214 -19.19 5.88 22.07
N SER A 215 -18.02 6.38 21.63
CA SER A 215 -17.71 7.81 21.51
C SER A 215 -17.34 8.21 20.07
N SER A 216 -17.14 9.50 19.84
CA SER A 216 -16.66 10.00 18.54
C SER A 216 -15.21 9.56 18.29
N ILE A 217 -14.93 9.12 17.06
CA ILE A 217 -13.59 8.68 16.62
C ILE A 217 -12.57 9.82 16.53
N THR A 218 -13.04 11.07 16.56
CA THR A 218 -12.22 12.26 16.29
C THR A 218 -11.44 12.77 17.50
N ASN A 219 -11.62 12.15 18.68
CA ASN A 219 -11.09 12.71 19.92
C ASN A 219 -9.57 12.49 20.08
N ASN A 220 -9.07 11.34 19.62
CA ASN A 220 -7.66 11.01 19.60
C ASN A 220 -7.18 10.96 18.15
N TYR A 221 -6.07 11.62 17.84
CA TYR A 221 -5.53 11.63 16.49
C TYR A 221 -4.01 11.67 16.46
N ASN A 222 -3.44 11.14 15.40
CA ASN A 222 -2.03 11.27 15.03
C ASN A 222 -1.96 11.69 13.57
N ARG A 223 -1.38 12.87 13.33
CA ARG A 223 -1.20 13.46 12.02
C ARG A 223 0.29 13.63 11.77
N VAL A 224 0.78 13.14 10.63
CA VAL A 224 2.16 13.31 10.19
C VAL A 224 2.14 13.86 8.77
N ALA A 225 2.84 14.97 8.55
CA ALA A 225 3.06 15.52 7.22
C ALA A 225 4.55 15.49 6.92
N GLY A 226 4.90 15.25 5.66
CA GLY A 226 6.28 15.11 5.24
C GLY A 226 6.53 15.58 3.82
N PHE A 227 7.73 16.10 3.60
CA PHE A 227 8.28 16.36 2.28
C PHE A 227 9.50 15.48 2.06
N ASP A 228 9.55 14.79 0.93
CA ASP A 228 10.67 13.95 0.51
C ASP A 228 11.21 14.37 -0.86
N GLY A 229 12.47 14.08 -1.12
CA GLY A 229 13.07 14.36 -2.41
C GLY A 229 14.25 13.46 -2.69
N HIS A 230 14.40 13.08 -3.96
CA HIS A 230 15.55 12.35 -4.47
C HIS A 230 16.04 13.03 -5.74
N PHE A 231 17.33 13.33 -5.80
CA PHE A 231 17.94 14.03 -6.92
C PHE A 231 19.21 13.33 -7.38
N LYS A 232 19.33 13.14 -8.69
CA LYS A 232 20.53 12.62 -9.35
C LYS A 232 21.23 13.75 -10.11
N PHE A 233 22.50 13.98 -9.80
CA PHE A 233 23.33 15.00 -10.45
C PHE A 233 24.62 14.39 -11.04
N LYS A 234 25.03 14.88 -12.21
CA LYS A 234 26.23 14.42 -12.95
C LYS A 234 26.33 12.89 -13.08
N ASN A 235 25.22 12.19 -13.31
CA ASN A 235 25.10 10.73 -13.48
C ASN A 235 25.54 9.83 -12.32
N TYR A 236 26.22 10.34 -11.30
CA TYR A 236 26.79 9.54 -10.19
C TYR A 236 26.33 10.01 -8.81
N TYR A 237 26.14 11.31 -8.59
CA TYR A 237 25.80 11.84 -7.28
C TYR A 237 24.30 11.73 -7.04
N ARG A 238 23.92 11.19 -5.88
CA ARG A 238 22.54 11.08 -5.44
C ARG A 238 22.39 11.83 -4.12
N PHE A 239 21.36 12.67 -4.04
CA PHE A 239 20.99 13.37 -2.83
C PHE A 239 19.54 13.04 -2.50
N SER A 240 19.30 12.53 -1.30
CA SER A 240 17.95 12.27 -0.79
C SER A 240 17.74 13.08 0.48
N PHE A 241 16.54 13.61 0.66
CA PHE A 241 16.13 14.22 1.92
C PHE A 241 14.70 13.81 2.26
N GLN A 242 14.38 13.87 3.56
CA GLN A 242 13.02 13.80 4.05
C GLN A 242 12.90 14.66 5.30
N VAL A 243 11.85 15.47 5.37
CA VAL A 243 11.51 16.32 6.51
C VAL A 243 10.11 15.95 6.94
N LEU A 244 9.92 15.70 8.24
CA LEU A 244 8.67 15.24 8.84
C LEU A 244 8.26 16.17 9.96
N GLY A 245 6.96 16.43 10.08
CA GLY A 245 6.34 17.05 11.23
C GLY A 245 5.14 16.23 11.67
N SER A 246 5.00 15.99 12.96
CA SER A 246 3.87 15.25 13.53
C SER A 246 3.16 16.07 14.60
N GLN A 247 1.85 15.83 14.72
CA GLN A 247 1.00 16.32 15.79
C GLN A 247 0.16 15.15 16.28
N SER A 248 0.15 14.92 17.59
CA SER A 248 -0.61 13.84 18.20
C SER A 248 -1.40 14.37 19.38
N LYS A 249 -2.61 13.85 19.56
CA LYS A 249 -3.48 14.12 20.71
C LYS A 249 -4.09 12.81 21.17
N VAL A 250 -3.97 12.52 22.45
CA VAL A 250 -4.53 11.33 23.11
C VAL A 250 -5.10 11.76 24.45
N GLY A 251 -6.38 11.45 24.68
CA GLY A 251 -7.08 11.77 25.91
C GLY A 251 -7.53 13.23 26.04
N ASN A 252 -8.50 13.45 26.94
CA ASN A 252 -8.87 14.80 27.36
C ASN A 252 -7.80 15.30 28.34
N GLU A 253 -7.01 16.30 27.95
CA GLU A 253 -6.53 17.25 28.94
C GLU A 253 -7.77 17.81 29.66
N LYS A 254 -7.92 17.45 30.94
CA LYS A 254 -8.63 18.28 31.90
C LYS A 254 -7.61 19.20 32.55
#